data_AF-A0A7S2NF51-F1
#
_entry.id   AF-A0A7S2NF51-F1
#
_cell.length_a   1.000
_cell.length_b   1.000
_cell.length_c   1.000
_cell.angle_alpha   90.00
_cell.angle_beta   90.00
_cell.angle_gamma   90.00
#
_symmetry.space_group_name_H-M   'P 1'
#
loop_
_entity.id
_entity.type
_entity.pdbx_description
1 polymer ?
#
loop_
_entity_poly.entity_id
_entity_poly.type
_entity_poly.pdbx_seq_one_letter_code
_entity_poly.pdbx_strand_id
1 'polypeptide(L)'
;RFEYTLELKGKALTLSAFLMTEPPNFSFTSTLEGDFEVLGLLGSGPPPPPSKQCVIEGMYCRYGTGAEGRDKFWCGVGRATTDGLTEVPFTRWDMSYYYDPEGTFGRSYTKHGCFGIEGVEYFDNKFFEISPAEAKGMDPCQRQVMEVSYMALLEGGYDKRMLQKQSANIGHFAGIDKDDWLCMTSAGMIDLTGAHGAAAAANAITSNRFSYSLNLKGASMTIDTACSSSL
;
A
#
# COMPACT_ATOMS: atom_id res chain seq x y z
N ARG A 1 9.43 -33.10 6.11
CA ARG A 1 8.89 -32.12 7.09
C ARG A 1 10.09 -31.26 7.48
N PHE A 2 10.26 -30.11 6.83
CA PHE A 2 11.42 -29.25 7.07
C PHE A 2 11.13 -28.40 8.31
N GLU A 3 11.95 -28.54 9.35
CA GLU A 3 11.94 -27.65 10.50
C GLU A 3 12.61 -26.33 10.10
N TYR A 4 11.80 -25.32 9.83
CA TYR A 4 12.27 -23.95 9.61
C TYR A 4 12.48 -23.24 10.95
N THR A 5 13.22 -23.87 11.86
CA THR A 5 13.57 -23.27 13.15
C THR A 5 14.88 -22.51 12.95
N LEU A 6 14.79 -21.20 12.71
CA LEU A 6 15.96 -20.34 12.64
C LEU A 6 16.45 -20.04 14.06
N GLU A 7 17.45 -20.79 14.54
CA GLU A 7 18.23 -20.36 15.70
C GLU A 7 19.08 -19.15 15.31
N LEU A 8 18.63 -17.95 15.69
CA LEU A 8 19.35 -16.70 15.45
C LEU A 8 20.65 -16.66 16.28
N LYS A 9 21.75 -17.17 15.71
CA LYS A 9 23.11 -16.98 16.24
C LYS A 9 23.69 -15.66 15.70
N GLY A 10 23.24 -14.53 16.26
CA GLY A 10 23.75 -13.21 15.88
C GLY A 10 22.83 -12.05 16.23
N LYS A 11 23.18 -10.84 15.78
CA LYS A 11 22.29 -9.68 15.86
C LYS A 11 21.14 -9.87 14.87
N ALA A 12 19.91 -9.95 15.37
CA ALA A 12 18.71 -9.98 14.56
C ALA A 12 18.05 -8.60 14.55
N LEU A 13 17.51 -8.20 13.39
CA LEU A 13 16.64 -7.03 13.29
C LEU A 13 15.22 -7.52 13.61
N THR A 14 14.64 -7.01 14.69
CA THR A 14 13.21 -7.21 14.99
C THR A 14 12.51 -5.89 14.70
N LEU A 15 11.52 -5.92 13.81
CA LEU A 15 10.61 -4.81 13.58
C LEU A 15 9.46 -4.93 14.57
N SER A 16 9.43 -4.02 15.54
CA SER A 16 8.29 -3.84 16.44
C SER A 16 7.79 -2.41 16.25
N ALA A 17 6.58 -2.28 15.70
CA ALA A 17 5.93 -0.98 15.52
C ALA A 17 5.00 -0.73 16.70
N PHE A 18 5.11 0.45 17.29
CA PHE A 18 4.23 0.93 18.35
C PHE A 18 3.59 2.24 17.88
N LEU A 19 2.27 2.37 18.02
CA LEU A 19 1.61 3.65 17.84
C LEU A 19 1.92 4.50 19.08
N MET A 20 2.88 5.42 18.96
CA MET A 20 3.40 6.21 20.07
C MET A 20 2.54 7.43 20.42
N THR A 21 1.56 7.76 19.59
CA THR A 21 0.60 8.84 19.84
C THR A 21 -0.76 8.25 20.17
N GLU A 22 -1.34 8.74 21.27
CA GLU A 22 -2.74 8.49 21.58
C GLU A 22 -3.57 9.13 20.45
N PRO A 23 -4.41 8.36 19.73
CA PRO A 23 -5.15 8.90 18.61
C PRO A 23 -6.09 10.02 19.09
N PRO A 24 -6.43 10.99 18.22
CA PRO A 24 -7.38 12.02 18.57
C PRO A 24 -8.68 11.41 19.11
N ASN A 25 -9.21 12.00 20.17
CA ASN A 25 -10.48 11.58 20.75
C ASN A 25 -11.61 11.87 19.77
N PHE A 26 -12.02 10.86 19.00
CA PHE A 26 -13.23 10.91 18.21
C PHE A 26 -14.44 10.71 19.14
N SER A 27 -15.36 11.67 19.15
CA SER A 27 -16.67 11.49 19.80
C SER A 27 -17.65 10.95 18.77
N PHE A 28 -18.29 9.82 19.09
CA PHE A 28 -19.40 9.31 18.30
C PHE A 28 -20.58 10.25 18.47
N THR A 29 -21.26 10.61 17.37
CA THR A 29 -22.45 11.47 17.39
C THR A 29 -23.73 10.72 17.76
N SER A 30 -23.63 9.42 18.03
CA SER A 30 -24.71 8.53 18.43
C SER A 30 -24.27 7.59 19.57
N THR A 31 -25.22 7.12 20.36
CA THR A 31 -24.97 6.15 21.43
C THR A 31 -24.59 4.79 20.84
N LEU A 32 -23.40 4.31 21.20
CA LEU A 32 -22.96 2.94 20.97
C LEU A 32 -23.37 2.09 22.18
N GLU A 33 -24.13 1.01 21.96
CA GLU A 33 -24.50 0.04 23.00
C GLU A 33 -23.78 -1.29 22.73
N GLY A 34 -23.17 -1.91 23.75
CA GLY A 34 -22.43 -3.17 23.64
C GLY A 34 -21.34 -3.36 24.69
N ASP A 35 -20.68 -4.53 24.66
CA ASP A 35 -19.48 -4.82 25.46
C ASP A 35 -18.23 -4.31 24.73
N PHE A 36 -17.59 -3.30 25.30
CA PHE A 36 -16.41 -2.63 24.74
C PHE A 36 -15.10 -3.05 25.40
N GLU A 37 -15.09 -4.05 26.30
CA GLU A 37 -13.85 -4.55 26.91
C GLU A 37 -12.86 -5.07 25.85
N VAL A 38 -13.38 -5.61 24.74
CA VAL A 38 -12.59 -6.05 23.57
C VAL A 38 -11.78 -4.92 22.93
N LEU A 39 -12.21 -3.65 23.08
CA LEU A 39 -11.53 -2.49 22.49
C LEU A 39 -10.42 -1.90 23.38
N GLY A 40 -10.19 -2.49 24.56
CA GLY A 40 -9.44 -1.91 25.69
C GLY A 40 -8.01 -2.41 25.91
N LEU A 41 -7.28 -2.88 24.90
CA LEU A 41 -5.86 -3.26 25.06
C LEU A 41 -4.91 -2.12 24.65
N LEU A 42 -4.80 -1.09 25.50
CA LEU A 42 -3.69 -0.13 25.49
C LEU A 42 -2.67 -0.50 26.57
N GLY A 43 -1.94 -1.60 26.36
CA GLY A 43 -0.72 -1.89 27.14
C GLY A 43 0.46 -1.10 26.56
N SER A 44 1.33 -0.55 27.40
CA SER A 44 2.48 0.28 27.00
C SER A 44 3.60 -0.46 26.26
N GLY A 45 3.35 -1.69 25.79
CA GLY A 45 4.33 -2.56 25.11
C GLY A 45 5.56 -2.90 25.98
N PRO A 46 6.38 -3.88 25.57
CA PRO A 46 7.72 -4.04 26.12
C PRO A 46 8.60 -2.82 25.77
N PRO A 47 9.61 -2.47 26.60
CA PRO A 47 10.53 -1.38 26.29
C PRO A 47 11.29 -1.68 24.98
N PRO A 48 11.57 -0.66 24.16
CA PRO A 48 12.20 -0.87 22.86
C PRO A 48 13.63 -1.40 23.04
N PRO A 49 14.13 -2.22 22.09
CA PRO A 49 15.48 -2.78 22.17
C PRO A 49 16.56 -1.68 22.18
N PRO A 50 17.72 -1.93 22.80
CA PRO A 50 18.77 -0.92 23.02
C PRO A 50 19.58 -0.55 21.76
N SER A 51 19.14 -0.95 20.56
CA SER A 51 19.79 -0.64 19.28
C SER A 51 19.42 0.74 18.75
N LYS A 52 20.12 1.20 17.69
CA LYS A 52 19.69 2.37 16.91
C LYS A 52 18.24 2.15 16.45
N GLN A 53 17.37 3.09 16.79
CA GLN A 53 15.94 3.01 16.52
C GLN A 53 15.61 3.72 15.21
N CYS A 54 14.61 3.20 14.50
CA CYS A 54 13.92 3.90 13.43
C CYS A 54 12.58 4.37 13.99
N VAL A 55 12.23 5.63 13.74
CA VAL A 55 10.95 6.20 14.18
C VAL A 55 10.00 6.23 12.98
N ILE A 56 8.76 5.83 13.20
CA ILE A 56 7.69 5.97 12.22
C ILE A 56 7.06 7.34 12.43
N GLU A 57 7.43 8.32 11.61
CA GLU A 57 6.97 9.71 11.71
C GLU A 57 5.62 9.95 11.03
N GLY A 58 5.25 9.11 10.05
CA GLY A 58 3.99 9.22 9.31
C GLY A 58 3.55 7.88 8.74
N MET A 59 2.24 7.68 8.59
CA MET A 59 1.68 6.43 8.06
C MET A 59 0.38 6.71 7.31
N TYR A 60 0.37 6.37 6.03
CA TYR A 60 -0.84 6.39 5.23
C TYR A 60 -1.06 5.03 4.57
N CYS A 61 -2.32 4.68 4.35
CA CYS A 61 -2.69 3.40 3.77
C CYS A 61 -3.99 3.50 2.99
N ARG A 62 -4.19 2.56 2.06
CA ARG A 62 -5.45 2.32 1.37
C ARG A 62 -5.70 0.81 1.38
N TYR A 63 -6.73 0.39 2.10
CA TYR A 63 -7.12 -1.03 2.23
C TYR A 63 -8.52 -1.25 1.67
N GLY A 64 -8.80 -2.49 1.26
CA GLY A 64 -10.09 -2.87 0.65
C GLY A 64 -11.30 -2.87 1.58
N THR A 65 -11.10 -2.59 2.88
CA THR A 65 -12.17 -2.26 3.83
C THR A 65 -12.75 -0.85 3.64
N GLY A 66 -12.29 -0.08 2.63
CA GLY A 66 -12.59 1.35 2.51
C GLY A 66 -11.72 2.23 3.43
N ALA A 67 -10.74 1.63 4.11
CA ALA A 67 -9.84 2.33 4.99
C ALA A 67 -8.78 3.10 4.18
N GLU A 68 -9.03 4.39 4.02
CA GLU A 68 -8.08 5.36 3.51
C GLU A 68 -7.54 6.22 4.65
N GLY A 69 -6.25 6.13 4.90
CA GLY A 69 -5.55 6.79 6.00
C GLY A 69 -5.57 6.01 7.31
N ARG A 70 -4.64 6.37 8.19
CA ARG A 70 -4.44 5.73 9.50
C ARG A 70 -5.73 5.63 10.32
N ASP A 71 -6.49 6.72 10.40
CA ASP A 71 -7.63 6.81 11.31
C ASP A 71 -8.76 5.87 10.87
N LYS A 72 -9.06 5.80 9.57
CA LYS A 72 -10.04 4.85 9.02
C LYS A 72 -9.56 3.41 9.15
N PHE A 73 -8.26 3.16 8.99
CA PHE A 73 -7.69 1.84 9.22
C PHE A 73 -7.85 1.40 10.67
N TRP A 74 -7.55 2.28 11.62
CA TRP A 74 -7.73 1.99 13.05
C TRP A 74 -9.20 1.75 13.40
N CYS A 75 -10.11 2.61 12.93
CA CYS A 75 -11.54 2.45 13.19
C CYS A 75 -12.11 1.18 12.56
N GLY A 76 -11.79 0.90 11.29
CA GLY A 76 -12.33 -0.25 10.57
C GLY A 76 -11.70 -1.58 11.01
N VAL A 77 -10.39 -1.70 10.91
CA VAL A 77 -9.69 -2.97 11.20
C VAL A 77 -9.44 -3.12 12.70
N GLY A 78 -8.89 -2.09 13.35
CA GLY A 78 -8.47 -2.17 14.74
C GLY A 78 -9.62 -2.20 15.75
N ARG A 79 -10.68 -1.42 15.52
CA ARG A 79 -11.81 -1.28 16.46
C ARG A 79 -13.03 -2.07 16.01
N ALA A 80 -13.53 -1.83 14.80
CA ALA A 80 -14.74 -2.47 14.31
C ALA A 80 -14.51 -3.92 13.84
N THR A 81 -13.26 -4.35 13.67
CA THR A 81 -12.90 -5.68 13.16
C THR A 81 -13.58 -6.00 11.82
N THR A 82 -13.72 -4.99 10.96
CA THR A 82 -14.46 -5.09 9.70
C THR A 82 -13.83 -6.12 8.76
N ASP A 83 -14.64 -7.06 8.27
CA ASP A 83 -14.29 -7.92 7.15
C ASP A 83 -14.37 -7.13 5.82
N GLY A 84 -13.25 -7.04 5.11
CA GLY A 84 -13.13 -6.35 3.83
C GLY A 84 -13.37 -7.23 2.61
N LEU A 85 -13.73 -8.50 2.80
CA LEU A 85 -14.01 -9.40 1.69
C LEU A 85 -15.30 -9.00 0.97
N THR A 86 -15.18 -8.83 -0.34
CA THR A 86 -16.29 -8.55 -1.24
C THR A 86 -16.24 -9.52 -2.41
N GLU A 87 -17.36 -9.71 -3.11
CA GLU A 87 -17.30 -10.36 -4.42
C GLU A 87 -16.45 -9.50 -5.38
N VAL A 88 -15.75 -10.15 -6.31
CA VAL A 88 -14.96 -9.45 -7.32
C VAL A 88 -15.83 -8.41 -8.03
N PRO A 89 -15.48 -7.11 -7.97
CA PRO A 89 -16.29 -6.09 -8.63
C PRO A 89 -16.32 -6.30 -10.14
N PHE A 90 -17.50 -6.13 -10.75
CA PHE A 90 -17.67 -6.22 -12.21
C PHE A 90 -16.80 -5.20 -12.97
N THR A 91 -16.45 -4.09 -12.32
CA THR A 91 -15.52 -3.08 -12.84
C THR A 91 -14.07 -3.56 -12.93
N ARG A 92 -13.73 -4.73 -12.36
CA ARG A 92 -12.43 -5.40 -12.51
C ARG A 92 -12.52 -6.43 -13.62
N TRP A 93 -13.36 -7.44 -13.45
CA TRP A 93 -13.73 -8.42 -14.48
C TRP A 93 -15.02 -9.14 -14.07
N ASP A 94 -15.67 -9.76 -15.04
CA ASP A 94 -16.84 -10.60 -14.78
C ASP A 94 -16.41 -11.97 -14.25
N MET A 95 -16.59 -12.18 -12.95
CA MET A 95 -16.20 -13.39 -12.25
C MET A 95 -17.03 -14.63 -12.68
N SER A 96 -18.20 -14.43 -13.30
CA SER A 96 -19.07 -15.55 -13.71
C SER A 96 -18.43 -16.46 -14.77
N TYR A 97 -17.49 -15.93 -15.56
CA TYR A 97 -16.73 -16.72 -16.55
C TYR A 97 -15.64 -17.58 -15.93
N TYR A 98 -15.19 -17.26 -14.71
CA TYR A 98 -14.01 -17.85 -14.09
C TYR A 98 -14.32 -18.63 -12.81
N TYR A 99 -15.49 -18.43 -12.20
CA TYR A 99 -15.85 -19.10 -10.95
C TYR A 99 -16.21 -20.57 -11.17
N ASP A 100 -15.60 -21.44 -10.39
CA ASP A 100 -15.81 -22.90 -10.42
C ASP A 100 -15.49 -23.50 -9.04
N PRO A 101 -16.50 -23.83 -8.23
CA PRO A 101 -16.28 -24.31 -6.87
C PRO A 101 -15.47 -25.62 -6.81
N GLU A 102 -15.44 -26.39 -7.90
CA GLU A 102 -14.65 -27.62 -8.07
C GLU A 102 -13.15 -27.34 -8.30
N GLY A 103 -12.77 -26.10 -8.59
CA GLY A 103 -11.38 -25.69 -8.77
C GLY A 103 -10.72 -26.26 -10.04
N THR A 104 -11.47 -26.37 -11.13
CA THR A 104 -10.95 -26.84 -12.42
C THR A 104 -9.78 -25.95 -12.90
N PHE A 105 -8.80 -26.55 -13.57
CA PHE A 105 -7.64 -25.83 -14.10
C PHE A 105 -8.05 -24.62 -14.95
N GLY A 106 -7.44 -23.45 -14.69
CA GLY A 106 -7.75 -22.19 -15.37
C GLY A 106 -9.00 -21.47 -14.83
N ARG A 107 -9.63 -21.98 -13.76
CA ARG A 107 -10.75 -21.35 -13.06
C ARG A 107 -10.38 -21.05 -11.60
N SER A 108 -11.19 -20.24 -10.95
CA SER A 108 -11.05 -19.87 -9.55
C SER A 108 -12.15 -20.49 -8.70
N TYR A 109 -11.77 -21.15 -7.60
CA TYR A 109 -12.69 -21.70 -6.62
C TYR A 109 -13.31 -20.64 -5.69
N THR A 110 -12.78 -19.41 -5.71
CA THR A 110 -13.30 -18.28 -4.93
C THR A 110 -13.75 -17.16 -5.86
N LYS A 111 -14.86 -16.52 -5.50
CA LYS A 111 -15.35 -15.27 -6.09
C LYS A 111 -15.15 -14.06 -5.18
N HIS A 112 -14.57 -14.26 -4.00
CA HIS A 112 -14.36 -13.21 -3.00
C HIS A 112 -12.89 -12.83 -2.89
N GLY A 113 -12.65 -11.55 -2.66
CA GLY A 113 -11.34 -10.96 -2.40
C GLY A 113 -11.45 -9.62 -1.69
N CYS A 114 -10.32 -9.09 -1.26
CA CYS A 114 -10.24 -7.74 -0.69
C CYS A 114 -9.73 -6.79 -1.79
N PHE A 115 -10.62 -5.96 -2.32
CA PHE A 115 -10.33 -5.08 -3.45
C PHE A 115 -10.14 -3.65 -2.96
N GLY A 116 -9.16 -2.94 -3.53
CA GLY A 116 -8.97 -1.52 -3.26
C GLY A 116 -10.24 -0.70 -3.52
N ILE A 117 -10.32 0.43 -2.81
CA ILE A 117 -11.44 1.38 -2.80
C ILE A 117 -11.89 1.73 -4.24
N GLU A 118 -13.17 2.05 -4.40
CA GLU A 118 -13.65 2.75 -5.60
C GLU A 118 -12.72 3.92 -5.95
N GLY A 119 -12.35 4.06 -7.23
CA GLY A 119 -11.42 5.09 -7.66
C GLY A 119 -9.94 4.68 -7.71
N VAL A 120 -9.60 3.39 -7.69
CA VAL A 120 -8.20 2.93 -7.97
C VAL A 120 -7.68 3.46 -9.31
N GLU A 121 -8.60 3.73 -10.24
CA GLU A 121 -8.38 4.33 -11.53
C GLU A 121 -8.12 5.84 -11.51
N TYR A 122 -8.37 6.53 -10.38
CA TYR A 122 -8.14 7.96 -10.22
C TYR A 122 -6.69 8.24 -9.83
N PHE A 123 -6.20 9.41 -10.25
CA PHE A 123 -4.84 9.86 -9.96
C PHE A 123 -4.70 11.36 -10.22
N ASP A 124 -4.12 12.11 -9.28
CA ASP A 124 -3.77 13.52 -9.50
C ASP A 124 -2.48 13.66 -10.32
N ASN A 125 -2.59 13.41 -11.63
CA ASN A 125 -1.46 13.48 -12.54
C ASN A 125 -0.82 14.87 -12.58
N LYS A 126 -1.61 15.94 -12.40
CA LYS A 126 -1.11 17.32 -12.42
C LYS A 126 -0.24 17.59 -11.19
N PHE A 127 -0.65 17.10 -10.02
CA PHE A 127 0.16 17.20 -8.82
C PHE A 127 1.53 16.56 -8.99
N PHE A 128 1.62 15.42 -9.68
CA PHE A 128 2.90 14.73 -9.95
C PHE A 128 3.61 15.17 -11.23
N GLU A 129 3.12 16.20 -11.92
CA GLU A 129 3.70 16.70 -13.19
C GLU A 129 3.77 15.64 -14.30
N ILE A 130 2.80 14.72 -14.29
CA ILE A 130 2.66 13.65 -15.27
C ILE A 130 1.62 14.04 -16.31
N SER A 131 1.95 13.86 -17.59
CA SER A 131 1.03 14.19 -18.67
C SER A 131 -0.24 13.32 -18.63
N PRO A 132 -1.41 13.81 -19.07
CA PRO A 132 -2.62 12.98 -19.14
C PRO A 132 -2.46 11.71 -20.00
N ALA A 133 -1.66 11.79 -21.06
CA ALA A 133 -1.38 10.66 -21.95
C ALA A 133 -0.56 9.57 -21.25
N GLU A 134 0.44 9.95 -20.45
CA GLU A 134 1.21 9.02 -19.63
C GLU A 134 0.35 8.44 -18.50
N ALA A 135 -0.35 9.28 -17.75
CA ALA A 135 -1.19 8.86 -16.63
C ALA A 135 -2.26 7.84 -17.01
N LYS A 136 -2.83 7.95 -18.22
CA LYS A 136 -3.83 7.01 -18.73
C LYS A 136 -3.27 5.59 -18.90
N GLY A 137 -2.00 5.46 -19.29
CA GLY A 137 -1.34 4.17 -19.48
C GLY A 137 -0.70 3.62 -18.20
N MET A 138 -0.54 4.43 -17.16
CA MET A 138 0.14 4.03 -15.94
C MET A 138 -0.60 2.91 -15.20
N ASP A 139 0.17 1.92 -14.78
CA ASP A 139 -0.25 0.90 -13.83
C ASP A 139 -0.89 1.57 -12.61
N PRO A 140 -2.14 1.21 -12.24
CA PRO A 140 -2.76 1.69 -11.02
C PRO A 140 -1.87 1.52 -9.78
N CYS A 141 -1.09 0.45 -9.66
CA CYS A 141 -0.16 0.23 -8.56
C CYS A 141 0.86 1.38 -8.43
N GLN A 142 1.44 1.85 -9.54
CA GLN A 142 2.34 3.00 -9.53
C GLN A 142 1.66 4.25 -9.00
N ARG A 143 0.45 4.53 -9.49
CA ARG A 143 -0.35 5.71 -9.12
C ARG A 143 -0.71 5.70 -7.63
N GLN A 144 -1.14 4.55 -7.13
CA GLN A 144 -1.48 4.36 -5.72
C GLN A 144 -0.25 4.51 -4.82
N VAL A 145 0.89 3.89 -5.17
CA VAL A 145 2.13 4.06 -4.40
C VAL A 145 2.55 5.52 -4.36
N MET A 146 2.45 6.27 -5.47
CA MET A 146 2.81 7.68 -5.48
C MET A 146 1.95 8.53 -4.53
N GLU A 147 0.63 8.35 -4.55
CA GLU A 147 -0.27 9.10 -3.67
C GLU A 147 -0.10 8.69 -2.20
N VAL A 148 -0.08 7.38 -1.90
CA VAL A 148 0.06 6.88 -0.53
C VAL A 148 1.41 7.26 0.08
N SER A 149 2.49 7.13 -0.68
CA SER A 149 3.83 7.55 -0.23
C SER A 149 3.89 9.06 0.01
N TYR A 150 3.21 9.89 -0.81
CA TYR A 150 3.16 11.32 -0.59
C TYR A 150 2.38 11.66 0.69
N MET A 151 1.23 11.03 0.92
CA MET A 151 0.42 11.30 2.12
C MET A 151 1.17 10.89 3.40
N ALA A 152 1.87 9.75 3.39
CA ALA A 152 2.71 9.34 4.52
C ALA A 152 3.89 10.30 4.75
N LEU A 153 4.51 10.79 3.67
CA LEU A 153 5.60 11.76 3.73
C LEU A 153 5.13 13.13 4.25
N LEU A 154 3.92 13.54 3.87
CA LEU A 154 3.27 14.76 4.34
C LEU A 154 2.94 14.69 5.83
N GLU A 155 2.44 13.56 6.33
CA GLU A 155 2.26 13.33 7.77
C GLU A 155 3.58 13.45 8.53
N GLY A 156 4.67 12.98 7.94
CA GLY A 156 6.04 13.17 8.45
C GLY A 156 6.59 14.60 8.34
N GLY A 157 5.78 15.57 7.92
CA GLY A 157 6.14 16.99 7.87
C GLY A 157 6.84 17.47 6.60
N TYR A 158 6.86 16.66 5.54
CA TYR A 158 7.48 17.02 4.27
C TYR A 158 6.43 17.26 3.18
N ASP A 159 6.32 18.50 2.72
CA ASP A 159 5.48 18.83 1.56
C ASP A 159 6.28 18.93 0.25
N LYS A 160 5.60 18.75 -0.89
CA LYS A 160 6.23 18.78 -2.22
C LYS A 160 6.93 20.11 -2.50
N ARG A 161 6.36 21.25 -2.08
CA ARG A 161 6.92 22.58 -2.37
C ARG A 161 8.24 22.79 -1.63
N MET A 162 8.35 22.29 -0.39
CA MET A 162 9.60 22.29 0.38
C MET A 162 10.68 21.47 -0.33
N LEU A 163 10.35 20.24 -0.74
CA LEU A 163 11.29 19.32 -1.39
C LEU A 163 11.73 19.78 -2.79
N GLN A 164 10.86 20.48 -3.52
CA GLN A 164 11.20 21.06 -4.82
C GLN A 164 12.15 22.27 -4.69
N LYS A 165 12.04 23.05 -3.61
CA LYS A 165 13.00 24.14 -3.33
C LYS A 165 14.35 23.62 -2.86
N GLN A 166 14.34 22.58 -2.05
CA GLN A 166 15.53 21.98 -1.49
C GLN A 166 15.37 20.46 -1.46
N SER A 167 16.16 19.78 -2.28
CA SER A 167 16.17 18.32 -2.31
C SER A 167 16.54 17.74 -0.96
N ALA A 168 15.93 16.62 -0.58
CA ALA A 168 16.22 15.90 0.64
C ALA A 168 16.87 14.55 0.35
N ASN A 169 17.78 14.11 1.23
CA ASN A 169 18.34 12.76 1.20
C ASN A 169 17.35 11.76 1.83
N ILE A 170 16.21 11.60 1.19
CA ILE A 170 15.15 10.66 1.57
C ILE A 170 15.16 9.54 0.54
N GLY A 171 15.17 8.29 1.02
CA GLY A 171 15.06 7.11 0.17
C GLY A 171 13.61 6.64 0.03
N HIS A 172 13.33 5.91 -1.04
CA HIS A 172 12.02 5.30 -1.30
C HIS A 172 12.19 3.82 -1.62
N PHE A 173 11.61 2.98 -0.77
CA PHE A 173 11.72 1.52 -0.84
C PHE A 173 10.30 0.97 -0.96
N ALA A 174 9.97 0.34 -2.09
CA ALA A 174 8.64 -0.18 -2.38
C ALA A 174 8.69 -1.69 -2.59
N GLY A 175 7.86 -2.45 -1.88
CA GLY A 175 7.69 -3.88 -2.09
C GLY A 175 6.61 -4.16 -3.14
N ILE A 176 6.95 -4.80 -4.26
CA ILE A 176 6.01 -5.12 -5.35
C ILE A 176 6.40 -6.46 -5.96
N ASP A 177 5.49 -7.44 -5.92
CA ASP A 177 5.70 -8.83 -6.37
C ASP A 177 4.77 -9.24 -7.53
N LYS A 178 4.10 -8.25 -8.15
CA LYS A 178 3.10 -8.44 -9.18
C LYS A 178 3.33 -7.48 -10.33
N ASP A 179 3.04 -7.92 -11.54
CA ASP A 179 3.25 -7.20 -12.79
C ASP A 179 2.07 -7.38 -13.77
N ASP A 180 0.86 -7.55 -13.23
CA ASP A 180 -0.38 -7.81 -13.97
C ASP A 180 -0.58 -6.84 -15.15
N TRP A 181 -0.20 -5.57 -15.00
CA TRP A 181 -0.32 -4.56 -16.05
C TRP A 181 0.58 -4.86 -17.27
N LEU A 182 1.78 -5.41 -17.05
CA LEU A 182 2.66 -5.91 -18.12
C LEU A 182 2.09 -7.18 -18.75
N CYS A 183 1.53 -8.09 -17.96
CA CYS A 183 0.85 -9.27 -18.48
C CYS A 183 -0.34 -8.90 -19.38
N MET A 184 -1.18 -7.95 -18.95
CA MET A 184 -2.32 -7.46 -19.72
C MET A 184 -1.89 -6.76 -21.02
N THR A 185 -0.78 -6.02 -20.99
CA THR A 185 -0.20 -5.43 -22.21
C THR A 185 0.26 -6.52 -23.18
N SER A 186 0.95 -7.55 -22.67
CA SER A 186 1.41 -8.68 -23.47
C SER A 186 0.25 -9.51 -24.05
N ALA A 187 -0.87 -9.56 -23.34
CA ALA A 187 -2.12 -10.17 -23.78
C ALA A 187 -2.93 -9.29 -24.77
N GLY A 188 -2.45 -8.08 -25.11
CA GLY A 188 -3.13 -7.16 -26.01
C GLY A 188 -4.37 -6.49 -25.41
N MET A 189 -4.58 -6.58 -24.10
CA MET A 189 -5.71 -5.94 -23.41
C MET A 189 -5.47 -4.45 -23.16
N ILE A 190 -4.21 -4.02 -23.16
CA ILE A 190 -3.78 -2.64 -22.92
C ILE A 190 -2.75 -2.27 -23.97
N ASP A 191 -2.93 -1.12 -24.63
CA ASP A 191 -1.96 -0.58 -25.57
C ASP A 191 -0.99 0.37 -24.86
N LEU A 192 0.24 -0.10 -24.67
CA LEU A 192 1.37 0.68 -24.16
C LEU A 192 2.46 0.87 -25.23
N THR A 193 2.12 0.93 -26.52
CA THR A 193 3.11 1.11 -27.59
C THR A 193 3.62 2.56 -27.74
N GLY A 194 2.99 3.52 -27.05
CA GLY A 194 3.38 4.93 -27.06
C GLY A 194 4.67 5.24 -26.30
N ALA A 195 5.13 6.50 -26.40
CA ALA A 195 6.41 6.97 -25.85
C ALA A 195 6.61 6.74 -24.34
N HIS A 196 5.52 6.58 -23.57
CA HIS A 196 5.56 6.37 -22.12
C HIS A 196 5.34 4.91 -21.70
N GLY A 197 5.10 4.00 -22.64
CA GLY A 197 4.62 2.65 -22.34
C GLY A 197 5.57 1.81 -21.50
N ALA A 198 6.86 1.84 -21.81
CA ALA A 198 7.87 1.14 -21.01
C ALA A 198 7.90 1.61 -19.55
N ALA A 199 7.71 2.91 -19.32
CA ALA A 199 7.71 3.49 -17.98
C ALA A 199 6.36 3.35 -17.25
N ALA A 200 5.29 3.04 -17.98
CA ALA A 200 3.94 2.98 -17.46
C ALA A 200 3.66 1.72 -16.62
N ALA A 201 4.39 0.64 -16.86
CA ALA A 201 4.12 -0.67 -16.24
C ALA A 201 5.33 -1.30 -15.53
N ALA A 202 6.55 -0.78 -15.71
CA ALA A 202 7.74 -1.38 -15.12
C ALA A 202 7.81 -1.16 -13.60
N ASN A 203 7.91 -2.23 -12.82
CA ASN A 203 8.00 -2.19 -11.34
C ASN A 203 9.17 -1.34 -10.82
N ALA A 204 10.31 -1.33 -11.51
CA ALA A 204 11.45 -0.48 -11.16
C ALA A 204 11.13 1.02 -11.24
N ILE A 205 10.12 1.42 -12.02
CA ILE A 205 9.72 2.82 -12.15
C ILE A 205 8.85 3.26 -10.98
N THR A 206 8.13 2.35 -10.31
CA THR A 206 7.25 2.69 -9.19
C THR A 206 7.97 3.48 -8.10
N SER A 207 9.13 2.99 -7.64
CA SER A 207 9.93 3.68 -6.63
C SER A 207 10.60 4.94 -7.17
N ASN A 208 11.21 4.82 -8.36
CA ASN A 208 12.02 5.87 -8.98
C ASN A 208 11.22 7.10 -9.42
N ARG A 209 10.01 6.90 -9.95
CA ARG A 209 9.14 8.00 -10.38
C ARG A 209 8.69 8.85 -9.21
N PHE A 210 8.38 8.25 -8.06
CA PHE A 210 8.06 9.00 -6.85
C PHE A 210 9.25 9.86 -6.40
N SER A 211 10.45 9.26 -6.32
CA SER A 211 11.69 9.97 -6.00
C SER A 211 11.96 11.12 -6.96
N TYR A 212 11.76 10.90 -8.26
CA TYR A 212 11.90 11.93 -9.30
C TYR A 212 10.89 13.07 -9.12
N SER A 213 9.61 12.75 -8.95
CA SER A 213 8.51 13.73 -8.88
C SER A 213 8.57 14.63 -7.65
N LEU A 214 9.23 14.17 -6.58
CA LEU A 214 9.40 14.91 -5.33
C LEU A 214 10.83 15.39 -5.07
N ASN A 215 11.75 15.26 -6.05
CA ASN A 215 13.13 15.72 -5.92
C ASN A 215 13.91 15.05 -4.75
N LEU A 216 13.66 13.77 -4.49
CA LEU A 216 14.35 12.97 -3.47
C LEU A 216 15.68 12.45 -4.01
N LYS A 217 16.72 12.44 -3.16
CA LYS A 217 18.10 12.06 -3.56
C LYS A 217 18.66 10.84 -2.84
N GLY A 218 17.88 10.21 -1.98
CA GLY A 218 18.26 8.95 -1.33
C GLY A 218 18.13 7.76 -2.27
N ALA A 219 18.43 6.57 -1.73
CA ALA A 219 18.28 5.32 -2.46
C ALA A 219 16.81 5.09 -2.87
N SER A 220 16.59 4.62 -4.09
CA SER A 220 15.26 4.37 -4.63
C SER A 220 15.22 2.97 -5.21
N MET A 221 14.45 2.07 -4.60
CA MET A 221 14.45 0.65 -4.93
C MET A 221 13.05 0.05 -4.87
N THR A 222 12.76 -0.79 -5.86
CA THR A 222 11.62 -1.71 -5.83
C THR A 222 12.15 -3.10 -5.49
N ILE A 223 11.54 -3.74 -4.49
CA ILE A 223 11.99 -5.01 -3.91
C ILE A 223 10.91 -6.05 -4.17
N ASP A 224 11.32 -7.23 -4.64
CA ASP A 224 10.46 -8.39 -4.80
C ASP A 224 11.07 -9.57 -4.05
N THR A 225 10.41 -9.94 -2.96
CA THR A 225 10.63 -11.20 -2.22
C THR A 225 9.29 -11.90 -2.00
N ALA A 226 8.36 -11.77 -2.96
CA ALA A 226 6.97 -12.20 -2.83
C ALA A 226 6.28 -11.57 -1.61
N CYS A 227 5.61 -12.37 -0.77
CA CYS A 227 4.80 -11.87 0.34
C CYS A 227 5.59 -11.14 1.43
N SER A 228 6.92 -11.25 1.47
CA SER A 228 7.77 -10.49 2.40
C SER A 228 8.32 -9.17 1.83
N SER A 229 7.93 -8.77 0.62
CA SER A 229 8.52 -7.62 -0.08
C SER A 229 8.47 -6.29 0.68
N SER A 230 7.49 -6.12 1.57
CA SER A 230 7.32 -4.88 2.34
C SER A 230 8.05 -4.86 3.69
N LEU A 231 8.67 -5.98 4.11
CA LEU A 231 9.38 -6.11 5.39
C LEU A 231 10.88 -5.84 5.23
#